data_AF-A0A3C1T3E2-F1
#
_entry.id   AF-A0A3C1T3E2-F1
#
_cell.length_a   1.000
_cell.length_b   1.000
_cell.length_c   1.000
_cell.angle_alpha   90.00
_cell.angle_beta   90.00
_cell.angle_gamma   90.00
#
_symmetry.space_group_name_H-M   'P 1'
#
loop_
_entity.id
_entity.type
_entity.pdbx_description
1 polymer ?
#
loop_
_entity_poly.entity_id
_entity_poly.type
_entity_poly.pdbx_seq_one_letter_code
_entity_poly.pdbx_strand_id
1 'polypeptide(L)' 'AIKDQLYEQGAVYASMSGSGSTVFGLFDKKVPVSNQFSPGYFTKLIN' A
#
# COMPACT_ATOMS: atom_id res chain seq x y z
N ALA A 1 10.24 -4.29 -1.91
CA ALA A 1 9.05 -4.54 -2.76
C ALA A 1 7.88 -3.65 -2.30
N ILE A 2 6.75 -3.54 -3.04
CA ILE A 2 5.59 -2.67 -2.67
C ILE A 2 5.15 -2.87 -1.21
N LYS A 3 5.15 -4.13 -0.73
CA LYS A 3 4.84 -4.48 0.66
C LYS A 3 5.73 -3.76 1.68
N ASP A 4 7.04 -3.71 1.42
CA ASP A 4 8.01 -3.09 2.32
C ASP A 4 7.84 -1.56 2.32
N GLN A 5 7.54 -0.97 1.16
CA GLN A 5 7.21 0.47 1.05
C GLN A 5 5.96 0.84 1.87
N LEU A 6 4.96 -0.04 1.93
CA LEU A 6 3.79 0.18 2.78
C LEU A 6 4.16 0.16 4.27
N TYR A 7 5.04 -0.75 4.69
CA TYR A 7 5.55 -0.77 6.07
C TYR A 7 6.39 0.47 6.39
N GLU A 8 7.25 0.92 5.47
CA GLU A 8 8.01 2.17 5.60
C GLU A 8 7.10 3.40 5.72
N GLN A 9 5.93 3.37 5.07
CA GLN A 9 4.88 4.39 5.19
C GLN A 9 4.04 4.29 6.48
N GLY A 10 4.32 3.31 7.34
CA GLY A 10 3.65 3.15 8.63
C GLY A 10 2.45 2.19 8.62
N ALA A 11 2.36 1.27 7.65
CA ALA A 11 1.38 0.21 7.70
C ALA A 11 1.64 -0.69 8.92
N VAL A 12 0.58 -1.01 9.66
CA VAL A 12 0.67 -2.01 10.75
C VAL A 12 0.68 -3.43 10.21
N TYR A 13 0.16 -3.59 8.99
CA TYR A 13 0.17 -4.84 8.24
C TYR A 13 0.16 -4.53 6.75
N ALA A 14 0.94 -5.29 5.97
CA ALA A 14 0.92 -5.24 4.52
C ALA A 14 1.11 -6.64 3.93
N SER A 15 0.34 -6.93 2.87
CA SER A 15 0.41 -8.22 2.17
C SER A 15 -0.09 -8.11 0.74
N MET A 16 0.24 -9.13 -0.06
CA MET A 16 -0.35 -9.34 -1.37
C MET A 16 -1.74 -9.96 -1.20
N SER A 17 -2.71 -9.52 -2.01
CA SER A 17 -4.03 -10.14 -2.07
C SER A 17 -3.96 -11.44 -2.88
N GLY A 18 -4.12 -12.59 -2.21
CA GLY A 18 -4.12 -13.91 -2.85
C GLY A 18 -2.86 -14.18 -3.68
N SER A 19 -3.03 -14.59 -4.94
CA SER A 19 -1.93 -14.78 -5.90
C SER A 19 -1.38 -13.49 -6.50
N GLY A 20 -1.91 -12.32 -6.12
CA GLY A 20 -1.48 -11.03 -6.65
C GLY A 20 -2.24 -10.61 -7.92
N SER A 21 -1.89 -9.46 -8.52
CA SER A 21 -0.72 -8.59 -8.26
C SER A 21 -0.99 -7.43 -7.29
N THR A 22 -2.19 -7.36 -6.71
CA THR A 22 -2.56 -6.29 -5.78
C THR A 22 -1.86 -6.46 -4.44
N VAL A 23 -1.26 -5.38 -3.93
CA VAL A 23 -0.70 -5.31 -2.58
C VAL A 23 -1.47 -4.25 -1.80
N PHE A 24 -1.79 -4.55 -0.55
CA PHE A 24 -2.52 -3.64 0.34
C PHE A 24 -1.80 -3.50 1.68
N GLY A 25 -2.04 -2.37 2.32
CA GLY A 25 -1.57 -2.06 3.67
C GLY A 25 -2.75 -1.61 4.54
N LEU A 26 -2.73 -2.00 5.81
CA LEU A 26 -3.65 -1.53 6.84
C LEU A 26 -2.93 -0.49 7.70
N PHE A 27 -3.63 0.60 8.01
CA PHE A 27 -3.08 1.74 8.74
C PHE A 27 -4.06 2.16 9.83
N ASP A 28 -3.56 2.34 11.06
CA ASP A 28 -4.39 2.81 12.19
C ASP A 28 -4.72 4.31 12.12
N LYS A 29 -3.98 5.04 11.27
CA LYS A 29 -4.16 6.48 11.07
C LYS A 29 -4.37 6.75 9.58
N LYS A 30 -5.14 7.80 9.30
CA LYS A 30 -5.32 8.27 7.93
C LYS A 30 -3.96 8.65 7.35
N VAL A 31 -3.57 7.97 6.28
CA VAL A 31 -2.35 8.27 5.54
C VAL A 31 -2.65 9.21 4.37
N PRO A 32 -1.74 10.14 4.05
CA PRO A 32 -1.88 10.97 2.87
C PRO A 32 -1.77 10.11 1.60
N VAL A 33 -2.76 10.20 0.71
CA VAL A 33 -2.66 9.61 -0.63
C VAL A 33 -1.61 10.39 -1.39
N SER A 34 -0.44 9.78 -1.57
CA SER A 34 0.61 10.33 -2.40
C SER A 34 0.97 9.29 -3.44
N ASN A 35 1.13 9.72 -4.70
CA ASN A 35 1.60 8.88 -5.81
C ASN A 35 3.08 8.51 -5.60
N GLN A 36 3.39 7.79 -4.53
CA GLN A 36 4.76 7.40 -4.15
C GLN A 36 5.23 6.16 -4.90
N PHE A 37 4.34 5.49 -5.63
CA PHE A 37 4.68 4.33 -6.43
C PHE A 37 5.06 4.75 -7.85
N SER A 38 5.92 3.95 -8.49
CA SER A 38 6.42 4.22 -9.83
C SER A 38 5.27 4.42 -10.83
N PRO A 39 5.49 5.21 -11.91
CA PRO A 39 4.51 5.33 -12.99
C PRO A 39 4.07 3.95 -13.51
N GLY A 40 2.77 3.76 -13.70
CA GLY A 40 2.19 2.49 -14.17
C GLY A 40 1.47 1.66 -13.11
N TYR A 41 1.58 2.02 -11.82
CA TYR A 41 0.75 1.43 -10.77
C TYR A 41 -0.57 2.18 -10.60
N PHE A 42 -1.67 1.43 -10.48
CA PHE A 42 -2.94 1.96 -10.02
C PHE A 42 -3.00 1.91 -8.50
N THR A 43 -3.27 3.05 -7.86
CA THR A 43 -3.32 3.18 -6.39
C THR A 43 -4.69 3.68 -5.96
N LYS A 44 -5.27 3.05 -4.95
CA LYS A 44 -6.55 3.48 -4.36
C LYS A 44 -6.51 3.39 -2.85
N LEU A 45 -6.94 4.45 -2.18
CA LEU A 45 -7.22 4.45 -0.76
C LEU A 45 -8.68 4.04 -0.54
N ILE A 46 -8.89 3.08 0.38
CA ILE A 46 -10.20 2.54 0.75
C ILE A 46 -10.38 2.86 2.24
N ASN A 47 -11.52 3.45 2.60
CA ASN A 47 -11.91 3.75 3.98
C ASN A 47 -12.74 2.62 4.56
#